data_AF-A0A183UPY8-F1
#
_entry.id   AF-A0A183UPY8-F1
#
_cell.length_a   1.000
_cell.length_b   1.000
_cell.length_c   1.000
_cell.angle_alpha   90.00
_cell.angle_beta   90.00
_cell.angle_gamma   90.00
#
_symmetry.space_group_name_H-M   'P 1'
#
loop_
_entity.id
_entity.type
_entity.pdbx_description
1 polymer ?
#
loop_
_entity_poly.entity_id
_entity_poly.type
_entity_poly.pdbx_seq_one_letter_code
_entity_poly.pdbx_strand_id
1 'polypeptide(L)'
;MEESFYEAVELYKRMRARFDQRRVLKNEYELLVKFDEHTYNLFGLYQQAIVGDINVPKMDYFDPQETSWMWGWIKGNQKWHAWNKCKGLSKFDAMFMYINEVQKLESELSSLVDEWKDEQDPRIPDQNAWVSEEEAEERCAIIEKAKAERRSVIFRYSPQLFIAYLYTN
;
A
#
# COMPACT_ATOMS: atom_id res chain seq x y z
N MET A 1 -22.07 7.26 11.97
CA MET A 1 -21.06 7.73 11.00
C MET A 1 -19.72 7.92 11.69
N GLU A 2 -19.64 8.77 12.72
CA GLU A 2 -18.37 9.04 13.43
C GLU A 2 -17.81 7.80 14.16
N GLU A 3 -18.67 7.03 14.84
CA GLU A 3 -18.28 5.74 15.44
C GLU A 3 -17.73 4.76 14.40
N SER A 4 -18.47 4.53 13.31
CA SER A 4 -18.04 3.67 12.19
C SER A 4 -16.73 4.14 11.54
N PHE A 5 -16.48 5.45 11.52
CA PHE A 5 -15.22 6.00 11.04
C PHE A 5 -14.05 5.62 11.96
N TYR A 6 -14.22 5.73 13.28
CA TYR A 6 -13.19 5.30 14.22
C TYR A 6 -12.95 3.78 14.20
N GLU A 7 -14.01 2.98 14.03
CA GLU A 7 -13.86 1.53 13.80
C GLU A 7 -13.03 1.22 12.55
N ALA A 8 -13.27 1.93 11.45
CA ALA A 8 -12.48 1.81 10.23
C ALA A 8 -11.02 2.28 10.45
N VAL A 9 -10.79 3.32 11.24
CA VAL A 9 -9.44 3.77 11.61
C VAL A 9 -8.70 2.67 12.39
N GLU A 10 -9.35 2.04 13.37
CA GLU A 10 -8.75 0.93 14.13
C GLU A 10 -8.52 -0.31 13.27
N LEU A 11 -9.44 -0.62 12.35
CA LEU A 11 -9.23 -1.68 11.36
C LEU A 11 -7.99 -1.41 10.50
N TYR A 12 -7.86 -0.21 9.93
CA TYR A 12 -6.67 0.20 9.17
C TYR A 12 -5.38 0.08 9.98
N LYS A 13 -5.38 0.55 11.25
CA LYS A 13 -4.22 0.44 12.14
C LYS A 13 -3.82 -1.02 12.37
N ARG A 14 -4.78 -1.92 12.59
CA ARG A 14 -4.53 -3.36 12.72
C ARG A 14 -3.92 -3.94 11.44
N MET A 15 -4.44 -3.58 10.27
CA MET A 15 -3.87 -4.01 8.99
C MET A 15 -2.41 -3.56 8.86
N ARG A 16 -2.12 -2.29 9.11
CA ARG A 16 -0.76 -1.72 9.04
C ARG A 16 0.19 -2.34 10.05
N ALA A 17 -0.26 -2.59 11.28
CA ALA A 17 0.56 -3.18 12.33
C ALA A 17 1.14 -4.54 11.94
N ARG A 18 0.39 -5.35 11.17
CA ARG A 18 0.88 -6.65 10.65
C ARG A 18 2.10 -6.51 9.75
N PHE A 19 2.16 -5.45 8.93
CA PHE A 19 3.33 -5.16 8.10
C PHE A 19 4.50 -4.63 8.93
N ASP A 20 4.22 -3.75 9.90
CA ASP A 20 5.26 -3.18 10.77
C ASP A 20 5.94 -4.24 11.64
N GLN A 21 5.19 -5.22 12.16
CA GLN A 21 5.73 -6.35 12.92
C GLN A 21 6.70 -7.21 12.09
N ARG A 22 6.48 -7.31 10.78
CA ARG A 22 7.28 -8.15 9.87
C ARG A 22 8.49 -7.45 9.29
N ARG A 23 8.68 -6.15 9.55
CA ARG A 23 9.80 -5.35 9.00
C ARG A 23 11.20 -5.89 9.32
N VAL A 24 11.33 -6.67 10.38
CA VAL A 24 12.61 -7.29 10.82
C VAL A 24 12.92 -8.59 10.10
N LEU A 25 11.94 -9.17 9.39
CA LEU A 25 12.12 -10.37 8.58
C LEU A 25 12.71 -9.98 7.23
N LYS A 26 13.62 -10.83 6.74
CA LYS A 26 14.30 -10.62 5.46
C LYS A 26 13.27 -10.53 4.32
N ASN A 27 13.37 -9.48 3.51
CA ASN A 27 12.50 -9.18 2.35
C ASN A 27 11.02 -8.83 2.68
N GLU A 28 10.68 -8.57 3.94
CA GLU A 28 9.31 -8.19 4.34
C GLU A 28 9.19 -6.68 4.66
N TYR A 29 10.30 -5.94 4.72
CA TYR A 29 10.29 -4.47 4.85
C TYR A 29 9.67 -3.79 3.62
N GLU A 30 9.94 -4.33 2.44
CA GLU A 30 9.43 -3.84 1.17
C GLU A 30 7.89 -3.94 1.09
N LEU A 31 7.28 -4.92 1.77
CA LEU A 31 5.82 -5.04 1.85
C LEU A 31 5.21 -3.93 2.72
N LEU A 32 5.89 -3.51 3.79
CA LEU A 32 5.47 -2.34 4.56
C LEU A 32 5.54 -1.06 3.71
N VAL A 33 6.59 -0.92 2.89
CA VAL A 33 6.71 0.20 1.97
C VAL A 33 5.57 0.21 0.95
N LYS A 34 5.28 -0.94 0.32
CA LYS A 34 4.15 -1.09 -0.63
C LYS A 34 2.79 -0.80 0.02
N PHE A 35 2.58 -1.26 1.25
CA PHE A 35 1.35 -0.97 2.00
C PHE A 35 1.20 0.53 2.29
N ASP A 36 2.25 1.19 2.80
CA ASP A 36 2.23 2.64 3.04
C ASP A 36 1.95 3.40 1.73
N GLU A 37 2.57 2.99 0.62
CA GLU A 37 2.35 3.61 -0.70
C GLU A 37 0.94 3.45 -1.23
N HIS A 38 0.38 2.25 -1.11
CA HIS A 38 -0.99 1.96 -1.54
C HIS A 38 -2.04 2.74 -0.74
N THR A 39 -1.72 3.13 0.50
CA THR A 39 -2.67 3.71 1.45
C THR A 39 -2.53 5.23 1.66
N TYR A 40 -1.77 5.95 0.82
CA TYR A 40 -1.69 7.41 0.95
C TYR A 40 -3.04 8.11 0.75
N ASN A 41 -3.92 7.59 -0.12
CA ASN A 41 -5.25 8.19 -0.30
C ASN A 41 -6.09 8.10 0.99
N LEU A 42 -5.97 7.00 1.75
CA LEU A 42 -6.60 6.87 3.07
C LEU A 42 -6.06 7.92 4.05
N PHE A 43 -4.75 8.21 4.03
CA PHE A 43 -4.19 9.30 4.82
C PHE A 43 -4.83 10.65 4.47
N GLY A 44 -4.98 10.96 3.17
CA GLY A 44 -5.62 12.19 2.71
C GLY A 44 -7.08 12.34 3.19
N LEU A 45 -7.87 11.27 3.04
CA LEU A 45 -9.26 11.21 3.50
C LEU A 45 -9.36 11.36 5.02
N TYR A 46 -8.46 10.72 5.79
CA TYR A 46 -8.42 10.87 7.24
C TYR A 46 -8.14 12.32 7.66
N GLN A 47 -7.16 12.98 7.03
CA GLN A 47 -6.85 14.38 7.32
C GLN A 47 -8.03 15.30 6.96
N GLN A 48 -8.67 15.08 5.80
CA GLN A 48 -9.85 15.84 5.40
C GLN A 48 -11.03 15.63 6.35
N ALA A 49 -11.25 14.41 6.84
CA ALA A 49 -12.31 14.10 7.80
C ALA A 49 -12.11 14.79 9.16
N ILE A 50 -10.87 14.80 9.68
CA ILE A 50 -10.56 15.36 11.01
C ILE A 50 -10.34 16.87 10.96
N VAL A 51 -9.42 17.31 10.11
CA VAL A 51 -8.98 18.71 10.03
C VAL A 51 -9.90 19.50 9.11
N GLY A 52 -10.25 18.95 7.95
CA GLY A 52 -10.88 19.67 6.85
C GLY A 52 -9.86 19.97 5.77
N ASP A 53 -10.08 21.06 5.02
CA ASP A 53 -9.19 21.46 3.94
C ASP A 53 -7.74 21.63 4.42
N ILE A 54 -6.82 21.23 3.53
CA ILE A 54 -5.38 21.32 3.78
C ILE A 54 -4.97 22.74 4.17
N ASN A 55 -4.31 22.83 5.34
CA ASN A 55 -3.88 24.08 5.95
C ASN A 55 -2.35 24.17 6.11
N VAL A 56 -1.62 23.17 5.63
CA VAL A 56 -0.15 23.14 5.62
C VAL A 56 0.33 23.60 4.24
N PRO A 57 1.19 24.62 4.14
CA PRO A 57 1.71 25.08 2.87
C PRO A 57 2.45 23.94 2.16
N LYS A 58 2.36 23.91 0.83
CA LYS A 58 3.22 23.04 0.03
C LYS A 58 4.65 23.57 0.19
N MET A 59 5.51 22.77 0.80
CA MET A 59 6.93 23.08 0.74
C MET A 59 7.41 22.70 -0.66
N ASP A 60 7.71 23.71 -1.49
CA ASP A 60 8.46 23.55 -2.74
C ASP A 60 9.94 23.62 -2.38
N TYR A 61 10.64 22.49 -2.41
CA TYR A 61 12.00 22.41 -1.86
C TYR A 61 13.04 22.66 -2.94
N PHE A 62 13.65 23.84 -2.89
CA PHE A 62 15.00 24.11 -3.38
C PHE A 62 15.74 24.82 -2.24
N ASP A 63 16.25 24.07 -1.25
CA ASP A 63 17.11 24.64 -0.18
C ASP A 63 18.58 24.20 -0.37
N PRO A 64 19.51 25.14 -0.59
CA PRO A 64 20.95 24.86 -0.73
C PRO A 64 21.72 24.56 0.57
N GLN A 65 21.16 24.73 1.78
CA GLN A 65 21.92 24.64 3.06
C GLN A 65 21.50 23.50 3.99
N GLU A 66 20.53 22.67 3.62
CA GLU A 66 19.92 21.73 4.56
C GLU A 66 20.70 20.40 4.69
N THR A 67 21.30 20.16 5.85
CA THR A 67 21.95 18.88 6.22
C THR A 67 20.99 17.91 6.92
N SER A 68 19.74 17.78 6.43
CA SER A 68 18.74 16.84 6.96
C SER A 68 18.52 15.70 5.97
N TRP A 69 18.91 14.49 6.38
CA TRP A 69 19.02 13.34 5.51
C TRP A 69 17.65 12.65 5.45
N MET A 70 16.99 12.73 4.29
CA MET A 70 16.20 11.62 3.73
C MET A 70 14.79 11.35 4.28
N TRP A 71 14.35 11.90 5.41
CA TRP A 71 13.24 11.27 6.16
C TRP A 71 11.79 11.67 5.81
N GLY A 72 11.55 12.83 5.19
CA GLY A 72 10.17 13.35 4.97
C GLY A 72 9.77 13.59 3.52
N TRP A 73 10.70 13.57 2.57
CA TRP A 73 10.53 14.31 1.31
C TRP A 73 9.77 13.56 0.19
N ILE A 74 9.91 12.22 0.08
CA ILE A 74 9.13 11.44 -0.91
C ILE A 74 7.74 11.09 -0.35
N LYS A 75 7.69 10.55 0.89
CA LYS A 75 6.43 10.13 1.53
C LYS A 75 5.59 11.29 2.05
N GLY A 76 6.22 12.32 2.62
CA GLY A 76 5.52 13.51 3.13
C GLY A 76 4.91 14.32 1.99
N ASN A 77 5.59 14.41 0.84
CA ASN A 77 5.02 15.05 -0.34
C ASN A 77 3.82 14.27 -0.90
N GLN A 78 3.89 12.93 -0.98
CA GLN A 78 2.76 12.11 -1.42
C GLN A 78 1.57 12.19 -0.46
N LYS A 79 1.82 12.20 0.86
CA LYS A 79 0.78 12.42 1.88
C LYS A 79 0.15 13.81 1.77
N TRP A 80 0.96 14.86 1.56
CA TRP A 80 0.47 16.21 1.31
C TRP A 80 -0.39 16.25 0.05
N HIS A 81 0.06 15.65 -1.04
CA HIS A 81 -0.70 15.59 -2.29
C HIS A 81 -2.00 14.79 -2.14
N ALA A 82 -2.00 13.70 -1.40
CA ALA A 82 -3.21 12.92 -1.11
C ALA A 82 -4.23 13.75 -0.33
N TRP A 83 -3.81 14.49 0.69
CA TRP A 83 -4.71 15.40 1.42
C TRP A 83 -5.18 16.58 0.54
N ASN A 84 -4.28 17.19 -0.22
CA ASN A 84 -4.64 18.29 -1.12
C ASN A 84 -5.65 17.87 -2.22
N LYS A 85 -5.61 16.62 -2.68
CA LYS A 85 -6.62 16.07 -3.61
C LYS A 85 -8.03 16.01 -3.00
N CYS A 86 -8.14 15.94 -1.67
CA CYS A 86 -9.42 15.93 -0.96
C CYS A 86 -9.97 17.33 -0.66
N LYS A 87 -9.25 18.41 -1.03
CA LYS A 87 -9.69 19.78 -0.77
C LYS A 87 -11.08 20.04 -1.36
N GLY A 88 -11.95 20.65 -0.57
CA GLY A 88 -13.33 20.92 -0.93
C GLY A 88 -14.32 19.79 -0.61
N LEU A 89 -13.86 18.60 -0.19
CA LEU A 89 -14.76 17.60 0.38
C LEU A 89 -15.26 18.06 1.76
N SER A 90 -16.53 17.79 2.04
CA SER A 90 -17.03 17.90 3.41
C SER A 90 -16.36 16.86 4.31
N LYS A 91 -16.27 17.14 5.61
CA LYS A 91 -15.77 16.18 6.60
C LYS A 91 -16.58 14.89 6.59
N PHE A 92 -17.90 15.00 6.41
CA PHE A 92 -18.82 13.87 6.36
C PHE A 92 -18.53 12.97 5.15
N ASP A 93 -18.38 13.55 3.96
CA ASP A 93 -18.07 12.78 2.74
C ASP A 93 -16.69 12.12 2.84
N ALA A 94 -15.71 12.82 3.42
CA ALA A 94 -14.38 12.27 3.65
C ALA A 94 -14.42 11.05 4.61
N MET A 95 -15.22 11.11 5.69
CA MET A 95 -15.44 9.96 6.57
C MET A 95 -16.10 8.78 5.84
N PHE A 96 -17.14 9.05 5.06
CA PHE A 96 -17.85 8.01 4.30
C PHE A 96 -16.92 7.32 3.29
N MET A 97 -16.15 8.10 2.53
CA MET A 97 -15.17 7.57 1.58
C MET A 97 -14.06 6.79 2.30
N TYR A 98 -13.56 7.27 3.43
CA TYR A 98 -12.54 6.57 4.22
C TYR A 98 -13.02 5.19 4.65
N ILE A 99 -14.25 5.08 5.18
CA ILE A 99 -14.83 3.80 5.60
C ILE A 99 -14.88 2.81 4.43
N ASN A 100 -15.39 3.24 3.27
CA ASN A 100 -15.50 2.39 2.08
C ASN A 100 -14.12 1.92 1.58
N GLU A 101 -13.14 2.83 1.51
CA GLU A 101 -11.79 2.50 1.06
C GLU A 101 -11.07 1.55 2.04
N VAL A 102 -11.29 1.67 3.35
CA VAL A 102 -10.74 0.71 4.33
C VAL A 102 -11.38 -0.67 4.17
N GLN A 103 -12.70 -0.76 3.98
CA GLN A 103 -13.39 -2.04 3.77
C GLN A 103 -12.94 -2.71 2.48
N LYS A 104 -12.81 -1.93 1.41
CA LYS A 104 -12.26 -2.40 0.14
C LYS A 104 -10.84 -2.93 0.32
N LEU A 105 -9.97 -2.13 0.96
CA LEU A 105 -8.60 -2.53 1.27
C LEU A 105 -8.56 -3.84 2.05
N GLU A 106 -9.37 -4.02 3.09
CA GLU A 106 -9.43 -5.27 3.85
C GLU A 106 -9.77 -6.47 2.97
N SER A 107 -10.76 -6.32 2.08
CA SER A 107 -11.21 -7.40 1.18
C SER A 107 -10.16 -7.76 0.12
N GLU A 108 -9.39 -6.78 -0.36
CA GLU A 108 -8.40 -6.96 -1.43
C GLU A 108 -6.99 -7.25 -0.89
N LEU A 109 -6.74 -7.01 0.41
CA LEU A 109 -5.40 -7.04 1.02
C LEU A 109 -4.66 -8.34 0.74
N SER A 110 -5.38 -9.46 0.78
CA SER A 110 -4.79 -10.77 0.51
C SER A 110 -4.25 -10.88 -0.92
N SER A 111 -5.01 -10.41 -1.92
CA SER A 111 -4.57 -10.44 -3.33
C SER A 111 -3.42 -9.47 -3.55
N LEU A 112 -3.51 -8.28 -2.96
CA LEU A 112 -2.46 -7.26 -3.05
C LEU A 112 -1.13 -7.77 -2.49
N VAL A 113 -1.16 -8.47 -1.34
CA VAL A 113 0.05 -9.07 -0.76
C VAL A 113 0.66 -10.10 -1.71
N ASP A 114 -0.16 -10.91 -2.38
CA ASP A 114 0.33 -11.86 -3.38
C ASP A 114 0.93 -11.17 -4.60
N GLU A 115 0.31 -10.09 -5.08
CA GLU A 115 0.83 -9.28 -6.18
C GLU A 115 2.17 -8.62 -5.82
N TRP A 116 2.28 -8.02 -4.64
CA TRP A 116 3.54 -7.42 -4.18
C TRP A 116 4.65 -8.45 -4.00
N LYS A 117 4.30 -9.67 -3.57
CA LYS A 117 5.25 -10.79 -3.51
C LYS A 117 5.63 -11.32 -4.88
N ASP A 118 4.72 -11.32 -5.85
CA ASP A 118 5.04 -11.64 -7.24
C ASP A 118 6.05 -10.63 -7.80
N GLU A 119 5.81 -9.33 -7.64
CA GLU A 119 6.70 -8.27 -8.13
C GLU A 119 8.14 -8.37 -7.62
N GLN A 120 8.32 -8.95 -6.42
CA GLN A 120 9.64 -9.16 -5.81
C GLN A 120 10.28 -10.50 -6.18
N ASP A 121 9.59 -11.34 -6.94
CA ASP A 121 10.12 -12.65 -7.34
C ASP A 121 11.25 -12.46 -8.36
N PRO A 122 12.48 -12.92 -8.07
CA PRO A 122 13.62 -12.74 -8.96
C PRO A 122 13.48 -13.47 -10.31
N ARG A 123 12.48 -14.35 -10.46
CA ARG A 123 12.14 -15.01 -11.72
C ARG A 123 11.34 -14.12 -12.66
N ILE A 124 10.75 -13.02 -12.18
CA ILE A 124 9.98 -12.08 -13.00
C ILE A 124 10.96 -11.14 -13.74
N PRO A 125 10.94 -11.09 -15.08
CA PRO A 125 11.78 -10.17 -15.86
C PRO A 125 11.43 -8.69 -15.61
N ASP A 126 12.44 -7.80 -15.66
CA ASP A 126 12.29 -6.34 -15.42
C ASP A 126 11.27 -5.67 -16.34
N GLN A 127 10.09 -5.33 -15.80
CA GLN A 127 8.92 -4.79 -16.53
C GLN A 127 9.19 -3.52 -17.33
N ASN A 128 10.25 -2.79 -17.03
CA ASN A 128 10.60 -1.58 -17.76
C ASN A 128 11.53 -1.82 -18.96
N ALA A 129 12.07 -3.03 -19.12
CA ALA A 129 12.89 -3.39 -20.26
C ALA A 129 12.04 -3.38 -21.54
N TRP A 130 12.49 -2.63 -22.55
CA TRP A 130 11.93 -2.69 -23.89
C TRP A 130 12.18 -4.08 -24.49
N VAL A 131 11.13 -4.63 -25.11
CA VAL A 131 11.15 -5.94 -25.79
C VAL A 131 10.34 -5.82 -27.08
N SER A 132 10.63 -6.66 -28.07
CA SER A 132 9.79 -6.81 -29.25
C SER A 132 8.43 -7.43 -28.92
N GLU A 133 7.46 -7.37 -29.84
CA GLU A 133 6.12 -7.96 -29.63
C GLU A 133 6.19 -9.49 -29.39
N GLU A 134 7.05 -10.20 -30.12
CA GLU A 134 7.27 -11.64 -29.97
C GLU A 134 7.87 -11.97 -28.59
N GLU A 135 8.91 -11.24 -28.18
CA GLU A 135 9.51 -11.39 -26.85
C GLU A 135 8.54 -10.98 -25.72
N ALA A 136 7.58 -10.10 -25.98
CA ALA A 136 6.56 -9.71 -25.01
C ALA A 136 5.61 -10.87 -24.68
N GLU A 137 5.23 -11.68 -25.66
CA GLU A 137 4.39 -12.87 -25.45
C GLU A 137 5.13 -13.93 -24.63
N GLU A 138 6.38 -14.22 -24.99
CA GLU A 138 7.23 -15.15 -24.25
C GLU A 138 7.43 -14.68 -22.80
N ARG A 139 7.66 -13.39 -22.62
CA ARG A 139 7.81 -12.76 -21.32
C ARG A 139 6.52 -12.87 -20.50
N CYS A 140 5.35 -12.64 -21.09
CA CYS A 140 4.08 -12.84 -20.40
C CYS A 140 3.94 -14.28 -19.90
N ALA A 141 4.25 -15.28 -20.74
CA ALA A 141 4.21 -16.69 -20.36
C ALA A 141 5.19 -17.02 -19.21
N ILE A 142 6.40 -16.45 -19.23
CA ILE A 142 7.39 -16.59 -18.14
C ILE A 142 6.84 -16.00 -16.84
N ILE A 143 6.26 -14.79 -16.89
CA ILE A 143 5.69 -14.11 -15.73
C ILE A 143 4.54 -14.94 -15.15
N GLU A 144 3.58 -15.37 -15.97
CA GLU A 144 2.43 -16.17 -15.53
C GLU A 144 2.88 -17.49 -14.90
N LYS A 145 3.84 -18.18 -15.50
CA LYS A 145 4.42 -19.41 -14.95
C LYS A 145 5.10 -19.16 -13.61
N ALA A 146 5.93 -18.13 -13.50
CA ALA A 146 6.62 -17.79 -12.25
C ALA A 146 5.62 -17.48 -11.11
N LYS A 147 4.59 -16.67 -11.40
CA LYS A 147 3.50 -16.36 -10.48
C LYS A 147 2.75 -17.61 -10.04
N ALA A 148 2.37 -18.46 -11.00
CA ALA A 148 1.66 -19.70 -10.71
C ALA A 148 2.49 -20.65 -9.84
N GLU A 149 3.78 -20.81 -10.14
CA GLU A 149 4.70 -21.60 -9.33
C GLU A 149 4.81 -21.06 -7.90
N ARG A 150 5.04 -19.74 -7.72
CA ARG A 150 5.11 -19.13 -6.37
C ARG A 150 3.82 -19.36 -5.58
N ARG A 151 2.67 -19.07 -6.19
CA ARG A 151 1.35 -19.19 -5.56
C ARG A 151 0.98 -20.65 -5.28
N SER A 152 1.41 -21.60 -6.10
CA SER A 152 1.17 -23.03 -5.89
C SER A 152 1.95 -23.63 -4.70
N VAL A 153 3.12 -23.08 -4.37
CA VAL A 153 3.92 -23.50 -3.20
C VAL A 153 3.18 -23.15 -1.91
N ILE A 154 2.48 -22.01 -1.87
CA ILE A 154 1.66 -21.60 -0.71
C ILE A 154 0.54 -22.63 -0.46
N PHE A 155 -0.08 -23.17 -1.51
CA PHE A 155 -1.15 -24.16 -1.38
C PHE A 155 -0.67 -25.53 -0.87
N ARG A 156 0.60 -25.90 -1.15
CA ARG A 156 1.18 -27.19 -0.70
C ARG A 156 1.51 -27.24 0.79
N TYR A 157 1.61 -26.11 1.49
CA TYR A 157 1.98 -26.07 2.91
C TYR A 157 0.81 -25.76 3.87
N SER A 158 -0.45 -25.82 3.40
CA SER A 158 -1.73 -25.96 4.14
C SER A 158 -2.74 -24.80 3.90
N PRO A 159 -3.97 -25.10 3.46
CA PRO A 159 -5.07 -24.12 3.34
C PRO A 159 -5.48 -23.46 4.66
N GLN A 160 -5.19 -24.12 5.79
CA GLN A 160 -5.49 -23.59 7.14
C GLN A 160 -4.44 -22.56 7.59
N LEU A 161 -3.23 -22.60 7.02
CA LEU A 161 -2.14 -21.72 7.40
C LEU A 161 -2.20 -20.35 6.74
N PHE A 162 -2.93 -20.13 5.64
CA PHE A 162 -2.98 -18.79 5.03
C PHE A 162 -3.90 -17.83 5.80
N ILE A 163 -5.06 -18.32 6.27
CA ILE A 163 -5.90 -17.57 7.21
C ILE A 163 -5.23 -17.54 8.59
N ALA A 164 -4.64 -18.64 9.09
CA ALA A 164 -3.91 -18.58 10.36
C ALA A 164 -2.67 -17.66 10.29
N TYR A 165 -1.94 -17.56 9.18
CA TYR A 165 -0.80 -16.65 9.03
C TYR A 165 -1.21 -15.19 8.83
N LEU A 166 -2.50 -14.91 8.57
CA LEU A 166 -3.06 -13.56 8.51
C LEU A 166 -3.83 -13.16 9.79
N TYR A 167 -4.22 -14.14 10.62
CA TYR A 167 -5.05 -13.95 11.82
C TYR A 167 -4.45 -14.50 13.14
N THR A 168 -3.36 -15.26 13.12
CA THR A 168 -2.63 -15.75 14.29
C THR A 168 -1.11 -15.67 14.07
N ASN A 169 -0.50 -14.64 14.66
CA ASN A 169 0.93 -14.22 14.68
C ASN A 169 1.31 -13.06 13.75
#